data_AF-A0AAE3XRF7-F1
#
_entry.id   AF-A0AAE3XRF7-F1
#
_cell.length_a   1.000
_cell.length_b   1.000
_cell.length_c   1.000
_cell.angle_alpha   90.00
_cell.angle_beta   90.00
_cell.angle_gamma   90.00
#
_symmetry.space_group_name_H-M   'P 1'
#
loop_
_entity.id
_entity.type
_entity.pdbx_description
1 polymer ?
#
loop_
_entity_poly.entity_id
_entity_poly.type
_entity_poly.pdbx_seq_one_letter_code
_entity_poly.pdbx_strand_id
1 'polypeptide(L)'
;MRKMVDVVLIFILCTVFACNANAQYFGSEKIPKEIIEPWIEDSIQQYQAVYKFGFSEGECEMTIIINDDLIIAQTSEYEWSNEFNRFVSTYSNFSNVKIEGNKFFSDQTDGEFVFIENDNGSTAYLLIYDPWTYEFHEGGELGKIMGDSQELYCNGKFPQASLTLLSDSDLEKLTLHELKVMRNEIFARYSYKFKLGGEMDKYFKSQDWYLPYSDSANLTELEIRNIALIKKAESKKKE
;
A
#
# COMPACT_ATOMS: atom_id res chain seq x y z
N MET A 1 -1.71 -48.64 -56.95
CA MET A 1 -2.06 -48.40 -55.54
C MET A 1 -0.80 -48.28 -54.71
N ARG A 2 -0.37 -47.05 -54.39
CA ARG A 2 0.57 -46.76 -53.31
C ARG A 2 0.36 -45.28 -52.97
N LYS A 3 -0.35 -45.01 -51.87
CA LYS A 3 -0.56 -43.65 -51.35
C LYS A 3 0.74 -43.22 -50.69
N MET A 4 1.35 -42.17 -51.22
CA MET A 4 2.44 -41.45 -50.58
C MET A 4 1.77 -40.44 -49.63
N VAL A 5 2.06 -40.55 -48.34
CA VAL A 5 1.60 -39.59 -47.33
C VAL A 5 2.70 -38.54 -47.23
N ASP A 6 2.41 -37.33 -47.69
CA ASP A 6 3.30 -36.18 -47.50
C ASP A 6 3.27 -35.79 -46.02
N VAL A 7 4.37 -36.07 -45.32
CA VAL A 7 4.61 -35.58 -43.96
C VAL A 7 5.03 -34.12 -44.07
N VAL A 8 4.08 -33.21 -43.79
CA VAL A 8 4.36 -31.79 -43.64
C VAL A 8 5.14 -31.60 -42.33
N LEU A 9 6.45 -31.40 -42.44
CA LEU A 9 7.32 -31.07 -41.32
C LEU A 9 7.18 -29.57 -41.05
N ILE A 10 6.28 -29.19 -40.13
CA ILE A 10 6.17 -27.80 -39.66
C ILE A 10 7.31 -27.55 -38.68
N PHE A 11 8.35 -26.85 -39.14
CA PHE A 11 9.34 -26.25 -38.26
C PHE A 11 8.67 -25.09 -37.53
N ILE A 12 8.22 -25.33 -36.29
CA ILE A 12 7.90 -24.25 -35.35
C ILE A 12 9.24 -23.62 -34.99
N LEU A 13 9.54 -22.49 -35.65
CA LEU A 13 10.64 -21.61 -35.27
C LEU A 13 10.25 -20.98 -33.93
N CYS A 14 10.56 -21.67 -32.82
CA CYS A 14 10.56 -21.05 -31.50
C CYS A 14 11.66 -19.98 -31.51
N THR A 15 11.28 -18.75 -31.88
CA THR A 15 12.05 -17.58 -31.52
C THR A 15 12.06 -17.51 -30.01
N VAL A 16 13.10 -18.08 -29.41
CA VAL A 16 13.51 -17.77 -28.05
C VAL A 16 13.73 -16.27 -28.05
N PHE A 17 12.74 -15.52 -27.55
CA PHE A 17 13.01 -14.19 -27.06
C PHE A 17 14.09 -14.38 -26.01
N ALA A 18 15.30 -13.93 -26.31
CA ALA A 18 16.28 -13.67 -25.26
C ALA A 18 15.59 -12.65 -24.35
N CYS A 19 15.03 -13.13 -23.25
CA CYS A 19 14.58 -12.29 -22.16
C CYS A 19 15.83 -11.53 -21.75
N ASN A 20 15.91 -10.24 -22.06
CA ASN A 20 16.86 -9.37 -21.40
C ASN A 20 16.55 -9.55 -19.91
N ALA A 21 17.41 -10.30 -19.22
CA ALA A 21 17.25 -10.63 -17.83
C ALA A 21 17.60 -9.37 -17.03
N ASN A 22 16.66 -8.42 -17.02
CA ASN A 22 16.72 -7.28 -16.16
C ASN A 22 16.71 -7.81 -14.72
N ALA A 23 17.58 -7.26 -13.88
CA ALA A 23 17.82 -7.75 -12.52
C ALA A 23 16.81 -7.13 -11.55
N GLN A 24 16.41 -7.87 -10.52
CA GLN A 24 15.55 -7.34 -9.46
C GLN A 24 16.41 -6.96 -8.26
N TYR A 25 15.92 -6.03 -7.44
CA TYR A 25 16.70 -5.50 -6.32
C TYR A 25 15.89 -5.42 -5.04
N PHE A 26 16.53 -5.74 -3.92
CA PHE A 26 16.06 -5.37 -2.58
C PHE A 26 17.11 -4.42 -1.97
N GLY A 27 16.82 -3.11 -1.95
CA GLY A 27 17.86 -2.11 -1.72
C GLY A 27 19.00 -2.23 -2.75
N SER A 28 20.24 -2.43 -2.30
CA SER A 28 21.40 -2.66 -3.20
C SER A 28 21.54 -4.11 -3.64
N GLU A 29 20.85 -5.03 -2.97
CA GLU A 29 21.06 -6.45 -3.19
C GLU A 29 20.39 -6.87 -4.49
N LYS A 30 21.21 -7.33 -5.45
CA LYS A 30 20.73 -7.91 -6.69
C LYS A 30 20.17 -9.31 -6.42
N ILE A 31 18.88 -9.48 -6.65
CA ILE A 31 18.17 -10.74 -6.54
C ILE A 31 18.10 -11.41 -7.93
N PRO A 32 18.58 -12.66 -8.07
CA PRO A 32 18.44 -13.42 -9.31
C PRO A 32 16.97 -13.68 -9.64
N LYS A 33 16.57 -13.51 -10.89
CA LYS A 33 15.19 -13.75 -11.32
C LYS A 33 14.79 -15.22 -11.16
N GLU A 34 15.76 -16.12 -11.25
CA GLU A 34 15.58 -17.57 -11.23
C GLU A 34 15.07 -18.11 -9.88
N ILE A 35 15.22 -17.33 -8.80
CA ILE A 35 14.76 -17.71 -7.45
C ILE A 35 13.44 -17.02 -7.06
N ILE A 36 12.87 -16.20 -7.95
CA ILE A 36 11.62 -15.49 -7.72
C ILE A 36 10.47 -16.32 -8.31
N GLU A 37 9.55 -16.74 -7.44
CA GLU A 37 8.37 -17.50 -7.82
C GLU A 37 7.09 -16.65 -7.67
N PRO A 38 6.07 -16.85 -8.52
CA PRO A 38 4.79 -16.17 -8.35
C PRO A 38 4.13 -16.54 -7.01
N TRP A 39 3.72 -15.54 -6.23
CA TRP A 39 2.86 -15.76 -5.06
C TRP A 39 1.40 -15.75 -5.49
N ILE A 40 0.79 -16.92 -5.59
CA ILE A 40 -0.60 -17.09 -6.02
C ILE A 40 -1.45 -17.52 -4.83
N GLU A 41 -2.52 -16.76 -4.58
CA GLU A 41 -3.49 -17.04 -3.50
C GLU A 41 -4.90 -17.14 -4.07
N ASP A 42 -5.77 -17.88 -3.37
CA ASP A 42 -7.19 -18.03 -3.75
C ASP A 42 -7.97 -16.72 -3.56
N SER A 43 -7.44 -15.80 -2.76
CA SER A 43 -8.08 -14.56 -2.35
C SER A 43 -7.04 -13.44 -2.32
N ILE A 44 -7.36 -12.33 -2.99
CA ILE A 44 -6.46 -11.17 -3.04
C ILE A 44 -6.25 -10.54 -1.66
N GLN A 45 -7.11 -10.81 -0.68
CA GLN A 45 -6.97 -10.32 0.69
C GLN A 45 -5.63 -10.73 1.33
N GLN A 46 -5.02 -11.83 0.88
CA GLN A 46 -3.70 -12.27 1.35
C GLN A 46 -2.56 -11.32 0.93
N TYR A 47 -2.79 -10.46 -0.07
CA TYR A 47 -1.84 -9.44 -0.50
C TYR A 47 -1.95 -8.13 0.29
N GLN A 48 -2.93 -8.01 1.19
CA GLN A 48 -3.05 -6.85 2.07
C GLN A 48 -1.89 -6.84 3.07
N ALA A 49 -0.99 -5.87 2.96
CA ALA A 49 0.16 -5.75 3.85
C ALA A 49 0.81 -4.37 3.72
N VAL A 50 1.80 -4.14 4.60
CA VAL A 50 2.82 -3.09 4.41
C VAL A 50 4.06 -3.74 3.81
N TYR A 51 4.46 -3.27 2.63
CA TYR A 51 5.65 -3.70 1.91
C TYR A 51 6.75 -2.65 2.08
N LYS A 52 7.91 -3.06 2.57
CA LYS A 52 9.08 -2.18 2.75
C LYS A 52 10.03 -2.26 1.56
N PHE A 53 10.31 -1.10 0.98
CA PHE A 53 11.24 -0.88 -0.12
C PHE A 53 12.48 -0.12 0.39
N GLY A 54 13.55 -0.14 -0.40
CA GLY A 54 14.79 0.59 -0.12
C GLY A 54 15.81 -0.16 0.75
N PHE A 55 16.87 0.57 1.10
CA PHE A 55 18.10 0.05 1.71
C PHE A 55 18.06 0.04 3.24
N SER A 56 17.30 0.96 3.80
CA SER A 56 17.18 1.20 5.23
C SER A 56 15.76 0.82 5.64
N GLU A 57 15.64 -0.04 6.64
CA GLU A 57 14.35 -0.49 7.15
C GLU A 57 13.51 0.72 7.59
N GLY A 58 12.52 1.11 6.78
CA GLY A 58 11.56 2.16 7.13
C GLY A 58 11.77 3.51 6.45
N GLU A 59 12.54 3.62 5.37
CA GLU A 59 12.59 4.86 4.59
C GLU A 59 11.47 4.96 3.56
N CYS A 60 10.95 3.82 3.09
CA CYS A 60 9.91 3.77 2.08
C CYS A 60 9.00 2.54 2.28
N GLU A 61 7.73 2.79 2.57
CA GLU A 61 6.70 1.77 2.72
C GLU A 61 5.62 1.95 1.67
N MET A 62 5.03 0.84 1.21
CA MET A 62 3.80 0.83 0.45
C MET A 62 2.76 0.02 1.22
N THR A 63 1.65 0.66 1.57
CA THR A 63 0.51 0.00 2.20
C THR A 63 -0.49 -0.38 1.12
N ILE A 64 -0.83 -1.67 1.05
CA ILE A 64 -1.95 -2.19 0.27
C ILE A 64 -3.11 -2.46 1.23
N ILE A 65 -4.29 -1.90 0.96
CA ILE A 65 -5.53 -2.14 1.72
C ILE A 65 -6.60 -2.62 0.76
N ILE A 66 -7.30 -3.71 1.09
CA ILE A 66 -8.28 -4.34 0.20
C ILE A 66 -9.65 -4.38 0.90
N ASN A 67 -10.59 -3.62 0.37
CA ASN A 67 -11.98 -3.55 0.83
C ASN A 67 -12.92 -3.93 -0.31
N ASP A 68 -13.20 -5.23 -0.45
CA ASP A 68 -13.93 -5.80 -1.58
C ASP A 68 -13.33 -5.33 -2.93
N ASP A 69 -14.05 -4.49 -3.67
CA ASP A 69 -13.62 -3.93 -4.96
C ASP A 69 -12.74 -2.67 -4.83
N LEU A 70 -12.63 -2.08 -3.64
CA LEU A 70 -11.79 -0.90 -3.39
C LEU A 70 -10.40 -1.33 -2.91
N ILE A 71 -9.41 -1.19 -3.78
CA ILE A 71 -8.01 -1.46 -3.48
C ILE A 71 -7.29 -0.12 -3.34
N ILE A 72 -6.66 0.09 -2.19
CA ILE A 72 -5.83 1.25 -1.91
C ILE A 72 -4.38 0.82 -1.98
N ALA A 73 -3.58 1.58 -2.71
CA ALA A 73 -2.14 1.57 -2.62
C ALA A 73 -1.66 2.99 -2.29
N GLN A 74 -0.93 3.11 -1.20
CA GLN A 74 -0.36 4.39 -0.78
C GLN A 74 1.06 4.15 -0.29
N THR A 75 1.98 5.01 -0.73
CA THR A 75 3.34 5.00 -0.23
C THR A 75 3.49 6.00 0.90
N SER A 76 4.36 5.68 1.85
CA SER A 76 4.83 6.60 2.88
C SER A 76 6.36 6.61 2.89
N GLU A 77 6.93 7.79 2.72
CA GLU A 77 8.38 7.99 2.73
C GLU A 77 8.77 8.83 3.95
N TYR A 78 9.88 8.47 4.59
CA TYR A 78 10.35 9.10 5.82
C TYR A 78 11.61 9.91 5.53
N GLU A 79 11.53 11.23 5.66
CA GLU A 79 12.65 12.12 5.39
C GLU A 79 13.01 12.99 6.59
N TRP A 80 14.30 13.26 6.79
CA TRP A 80 14.74 14.19 7.82
C TRP A 80 14.39 15.62 7.44
N SER A 81 13.55 16.29 8.24
CA SER A 81 13.26 17.70 8.10
C SER A 81 14.14 18.54 9.02
N ASN A 82 14.95 19.42 8.43
CA ASN A 82 15.71 20.42 9.17
C ASN A 82 14.82 21.50 9.81
N GLU A 83 13.66 21.80 9.22
CA GLU A 83 12.71 22.77 9.77
C GLU A 83 12.12 22.28 11.09
N PHE A 84 11.72 21.00 11.13
CA PHE A 84 11.11 20.39 12.30
C PHE A 84 12.10 19.67 13.22
N ASN A 85 13.36 19.57 12.79
CA ASN A 85 14.46 18.85 13.43
C ASN A 85 14.05 17.42 13.82
N ARG A 86 13.46 16.68 12.86
CA ARG A 86 12.92 15.31 13.03
C ARG A 86 12.60 14.68 11.67
N PHE A 87 12.34 13.39 11.66
CA PHE A 87 11.74 12.71 10.52
C PHE A 87 10.28 13.12 10.32
N VAL A 88 9.89 13.38 9.08
CA VAL A 88 8.52 13.64 8.64
C VAL A 88 8.13 12.63 7.57
N SER A 89 6.83 12.33 7.50
CA SER A 89 6.29 11.40 6.53
C SER A 89 5.63 12.17 5.38
N THR A 90 5.96 11.80 4.15
CA THR A 90 5.23 12.19 2.95
C THR A 90 4.45 10.99 2.42
N TYR A 91 3.35 11.24 1.73
CA TYR A 91 2.44 10.19 1.28
C TYR A 91 2.07 10.40 -0.18
N SER A 92 2.04 9.33 -0.97
CA SER A 92 1.60 9.35 -2.37
C SER A 92 0.57 8.25 -2.65
N ASN A 93 -0.58 8.64 -3.17
CA ASN A 93 -1.67 7.73 -3.50
C ASN A 93 -1.55 7.23 -4.94
N PHE A 94 -1.82 5.95 -5.14
CA PHE A 94 -1.89 5.32 -6.44
C PHE A 94 -3.34 5.33 -6.93
N SER A 95 -3.53 5.43 -8.23
CA SER A 95 -4.86 5.52 -8.87
C SER A 95 -5.11 4.31 -9.76
N ASN A 96 -6.40 3.99 -9.94
CA ASN A 96 -6.86 2.84 -10.73
C ASN A 96 -6.22 1.51 -10.33
N VAL A 97 -5.98 1.34 -9.02
CA VAL A 97 -5.31 0.17 -8.47
C VAL A 97 -6.15 -1.09 -8.71
N LYS A 98 -5.51 -2.14 -9.24
CA LYS A 98 -6.14 -3.46 -9.47
C LYS A 98 -5.18 -4.59 -9.12
N ILE A 99 -5.75 -5.70 -8.67
CA ILE A 99 -5.02 -6.95 -8.45
C ILE A 99 -5.72 -8.06 -9.23
N GLU A 100 -4.99 -8.74 -10.11
CA GLU A 100 -5.50 -9.88 -10.90
C GLU A 100 -4.52 -11.06 -10.80
N GLY A 101 -4.95 -12.14 -10.12
CA GLY A 101 -4.01 -13.20 -9.75
C GLY A 101 -2.90 -12.62 -8.87
N ASN A 102 -1.64 -12.85 -9.25
CA ASN A 102 -0.48 -12.29 -8.56
C ASN A 102 -0.01 -10.93 -9.12
N LYS A 103 -0.75 -10.32 -10.06
CA LYS A 103 -0.33 -9.07 -10.71
C LYS A 103 -0.94 -7.86 -10.01
N PHE A 104 -0.12 -6.83 -9.82
CA PHE A 104 -0.50 -5.52 -9.32
C PHE A 104 -0.47 -4.51 -10.47
N PHE A 105 -1.51 -3.68 -10.58
CA PHE A 105 -1.61 -2.64 -11.59
C PHE A 105 -2.02 -1.31 -10.97
N SER A 106 -1.52 -0.21 -11.52
CA SER A 106 -1.96 1.16 -11.22
C SER A 106 -1.61 2.10 -12.38
N ASP A 107 -2.05 3.36 -12.34
CA ASP A 107 -1.60 4.34 -13.34
C ASP A 107 -0.12 4.73 -13.17
N GLN A 108 0.45 4.53 -11.98
CA GLN A 108 1.80 4.96 -11.62
C GLN A 108 2.84 3.89 -11.94
N THR A 109 2.52 2.62 -11.68
CA THR A 109 3.42 1.48 -11.87
C THR A 109 2.66 0.16 -11.92
N ASP A 110 3.33 -0.87 -12.41
CA ASP A 110 2.86 -2.25 -12.38
C ASP A 110 3.81 -3.10 -11.54
N GLY A 111 3.33 -4.26 -11.11
CA GLY A 111 4.10 -5.16 -10.27
C GLY A 111 3.54 -6.56 -10.16
N GLU A 112 4.17 -7.34 -9.29
CA GLU A 112 3.81 -8.73 -9.01
C GLU A 112 4.01 -9.07 -7.54
N PHE A 113 3.06 -9.79 -6.96
CA PHE A 113 3.26 -10.51 -5.72
C PHE A 113 4.07 -11.79 -6.00
N VAL A 114 5.15 -11.97 -5.26
CA VAL A 114 6.13 -13.05 -5.46
C VAL A 114 6.61 -13.62 -4.12
N PHE A 115 7.10 -14.86 -4.15
CA PHE A 115 7.82 -15.49 -3.05
C PHE A 115 9.27 -15.75 -3.45
N ILE A 116 10.15 -15.73 -2.46
CA ILE A 116 11.53 -16.22 -2.58
C ILE A 116 11.72 -17.30 -1.52
N GLU A 117 12.11 -18.51 -1.95
CA GLU A 117 12.46 -19.61 -1.05
C GLU A 117 13.91 -19.50 -0.60
N ASN A 118 14.13 -19.58 0.71
CA ASN A 118 15.46 -19.65 1.32
C ASN A 118 15.52 -20.86 2.27
N ASP A 119 16.72 -21.21 2.75
CA ASP A 119 16.94 -22.32 3.71
C ASP A 119 16.07 -22.22 4.98
N ASN A 120 15.58 -21.02 5.31
CA ASN A 120 14.76 -20.72 6.49
C ASN A 120 13.25 -20.61 6.19
N GLY A 121 12.82 -20.87 4.96
CA GLY A 121 11.42 -20.79 4.51
C GLY A 121 11.20 -19.79 3.36
N SER A 122 9.93 -19.61 2.99
CA SER A 122 9.51 -18.74 1.89
C SER A 122 9.13 -17.35 2.42
N THR A 123 9.61 -16.28 1.78
CA THR A 123 9.30 -14.89 2.14
C THR A 123 8.53 -14.19 1.03
N ALA A 124 7.41 -13.56 1.37
CA ALA A 124 6.55 -12.83 0.43
C ALA A 124 7.09 -11.43 0.14
N TYR A 125 6.97 -11.02 -1.12
CA TYR A 125 7.36 -9.70 -1.62
C TYR A 125 6.34 -9.16 -2.62
N LEU A 126 6.37 -7.83 -2.79
CA LEU A 126 5.76 -7.12 -3.91
C LEU A 126 6.88 -6.58 -4.80
N LEU A 127 7.06 -7.15 -5.98
CA LEU A 127 7.94 -6.63 -7.03
C LEU A 127 7.25 -5.47 -7.74
N ILE A 128 7.87 -4.29 -7.77
CA ILE A 128 7.40 -3.11 -8.51
C ILE A 128 8.38 -2.85 -9.66
N TYR A 129 7.89 -2.75 -10.89
CA TYR A 129 8.77 -2.64 -12.07
C TYR A 129 9.35 -1.24 -12.29
N ASP A 130 8.60 -0.20 -11.92
CA ASP A 130 9.02 1.20 -11.96
C ASP A 130 8.75 1.82 -10.59
N PRO A 131 9.64 1.61 -9.60
CA PRO A 131 9.44 2.08 -8.25
C PRO A 131 9.79 3.57 -8.13
N TRP A 132 9.23 4.21 -7.12
CA TRP A 132 9.44 5.62 -6.82
C TRP A 132 10.73 5.89 -6.01
N THR A 133 11.49 4.85 -5.67
CA THR A 133 12.68 4.94 -4.83
C THR A 133 13.88 5.56 -5.58
N TYR A 134 14.76 6.22 -4.82
CA TYR A 134 15.82 7.09 -5.36
C TYR A 134 16.96 6.33 -6.07
N GLU A 135 17.28 5.10 -5.65
CA GLU A 135 18.35 4.28 -6.23
C GLU A 135 17.75 3.04 -6.90
N PHE A 136 17.09 3.24 -8.03
CA PHE A 136 16.51 2.15 -8.81
C PHE A 136 17.45 1.62 -9.90
N HIS A 137 17.35 0.31 -10.16
CA HIS A 137 18.11 -0.40 -11.17
C HIS A 137 17.18 -1.17 -12.11
N GLU A 138 17.55 -1.28 -13.38
CA GLU A 138 16.74 -1.89 -14.45
C GLU A 138 16.24 -3.31 -14.09
N GLY A 139 14.92 -3.47 -13.87
CA GLY A 139 14.24 -4.77 -13.69
C GLY A 139 13.29 -4.92 -12.50
N GLY A 140 13.18 -3.91 -11.64
CA GLY A 140 12.17 -3.82 -10.59
C GLY A 140 12.75 -3.94 -9.17
N GLU A 141 12.04 -3.37 -8.20
CA GLU A 141 12.40 -3.40 -6.78
C GLU A 141 11.41 -4.25 -6.00
N LEU A 142 11.93 -5.08 -5.09
CA LEU A 142 11.15 -5.91 -4.20
C LEU A 142 10.84 -5.16 -2.90
N GLY A 143 9.56 -5.08 -2.56
CA GLY A 143 9.08 -4.67 -1.27
C GLY A 143 8.84 -5.87 -0.37
N LYS A 144 9.50 -5.97 0.77
CA LYS A 144 9.36 -7.10 1.71
C LYS A 144 8.21 -6.86 2.70
N ILE A 145 7.39 -7.89 2.96
CA ILE A 145 6.41 -7.82 4.06
C ILE A 145 7.14 -7.79 5.41
N MET A 146 6.76 -6.86 6.28
CA MET A 146 7.31 -6.74 7.63
C MET A 146 6.57 -7.59 8.65
N GLY A 147 7.31 -8.42 9.37
CA GLY A 147 6.79 -9.24 10.49
C GLY A 147 6.05 -10.50 10.05
N ASP A 148 5.58 -11.25 11.03
CA ASP A 148 4.90 -12.55 10.82
C ASP A 148 3.40 -12.39 10.50
N SER A 149 2.87 -11.15 10.46
CA SER A 149 1.44 -10.88 10.30
C SER A 149 1.16 -9.81 9.25
N GLN A 150 0.21 -10.09 8.36
CA GLN A 150 -0.40 -9.15 7.40
C GLN A 150 -1.34 -8.12 8.08
N GLU A 151 -1.27 -7.97 9.41
CA GLU A 151 -2.13 -7.06 10.15
C GLU A 151 -1.70 -5.61 9.94
N LEU A 152 -2.61 -4.81 9.38
CA LEU A 152 -2.42 -3.37 9.25
C LEU A 152 -2.70 -2.69 10.59
N TYR A 153 -1.81 -1.78 10.97
CA TYR A 153 -1.93 -0.99 12.19
C TYR A 153 -1.91 0.50 11.86
N CYS A 154 -2.80 1.26 12.50
CA CYS A 154 -2.69 2.72 12.53
C CYS A 154 -3.05 3.25 13.92
N ASN A 155 -2.44 4.38 14.29
CA ASN A 155 -2.63 4.96 15.62
C ASN A 155 -4.03 5.58 15.80
N GLY A 156 -4.46 5.65 17.06
CA GLY A 156 -5.68 6.36 17.48
C GLY A 156 -6.81 5.45 17.96
N LYS A 157 -7.95 6.06 18.32
CA LYS A 157 -9.13 5.37 18.87
C LYS A 157 -9.96 4.67 17.80
N PHE A 158 -9.90 5.15 16.56
CA PHE A 158 -10.70 4.69 15.43
C PHE A 158 -9.82 4.31 14.23
N PRO A 159 -8.94 3.29 14.38
CA PRO A 159 -8.07 2.83 13.30
C PRO A 159 -8.84 2.38 12.06
N GLN A 160 -10.01 1.76 12.25
CA GLN A 160 -10.87 1.31 11.17
C GLN A 160 -11.25 2.42 10.18
N ALA A 161 -11.24 3.69 10.60
CA ALA A 161 -11.57 4.83 9.72
C ALA A 161 -10.60 5.00 8.54
N SER A 162 -9.38 4.44 8.63
CA SER A 162 -8.38 4.43 7.55
C SER A 162 -8.07 3.03 7.01
N LEU A 163 -8.65 1.96 7.59
CA LEU A 163 -8.32 0.58 7.22
C LEU A 163 -9.49 -0.16 6.59
N THR A 164 -10.73 0.19 6.93
CA THR A 164 -11.92 -0.48 6.41
C THR A 164 -12.97 0.50 5.91
N LEU A 165 -13.72 0.10 4.89
CA LEU A 165 -14.84 0.89 4.40
C LEU A 165 -15.99 0.82 5.41
N LEU A 166 -16.35 1.97 5.97
CA LEU A 166 -17.36 2.07 7.02
C LEU A 166 -18.77 1.91 6.45
N SER A 167 -19.70 1.50 7.31
CA SER A 167 -21.13 1.44 7.06
C SER A 167 -21.91 2.43 7.95
N ASP A 168 -23.17 2.73 7.61
CA ASP A 168 -24.05 3.53 8.48
C ASP A 168 -24.21 2.87 9.88
N SER A 169 -24.18 1.53 9.98
CA SER A 169 -24.27 0.79 11.26
C SER A 169 -23.05 0.95 12.16
N ASP A 170 -21.84 1.10 11.60
CA ASP A 170 -20.62 1.32 12.38
C ASP A 170 -20.66 2.67 13.12
N LEU A 171 -21.40 3.62 12.57
CA LEU A 171 -21.46 5.01 13.04
C LEU A 171 -22.67 5.27 13.95
N GLU A 172 -23.69 4.42 13.92
CA GLU A 172 -24.98 4.65 14.57
C GLU A 172 -24.84 4.84 16.08
N LYS A 173 -24.01 4.01 16.72
CA LYS A 173 -23.82 4.02 18.19
C LYS A 173 -22.87 5.09 18.68
N LEU A 174 -22.11 5.74 17.79
CA LEU A 174 -21.15 6.76 18.17
C LEU A 174 -21.86 8.07 18.54
N THR A 175 -21.33 8.76 19.54
CA THR A 175 -21.78 10.12 19.88
C THR A 175 -21.33 11.13 18.82
N LEU A 176 -21.95 12.31 18.81
CA LEU A 176 -21.54 13.38 17.88
C LEU A 176 -20.07 13.79 18.09
N HIS A 177 -19.59 13.78 19.35
CA HIS A 177 -18.20 14.06 19.66
C HIS A 177 -17.27 12.94 19.14
N GLU A 178 -17.64 11.67 19.30
CA GLU A 178 -16.85 10.55 18.77
C GLU A 178 -16.75 10.56 17.26
N LEU A 179 -17.84 10.85 16.55
CA LEU A 179 -17.80 11.02 15.09
C LEU A 179 -16.86 12.16 14.68
N LYS A 180 -16.89 13.28 15.41
CA LYS A 180 -15.98 14.40 15.18
C LYS A 180 -14.53 13.98 15.42
N VAL A 181 -14.24 13.26 16.50
CA VAL A 181 -12.89 12.73 16.78
C VAL A 181 -12.47 11.78 15.67
N MET A 182 -13.28 10.78 15.32
CA MET A 182 -13.01 9.81 14.25
C MET A 182 -12.68 10.48 12.92
N ARG A 183 -13.47 11.47 12.49
CA ARG A 183 -13.20 12.22 11.25
C ARG A 183 -11.87 12.96 11.30
N ASN A 184 -11.56 13.61 12.42
CA ASN A 184 -10.32 14.38 12.55
C ASN A 184 -9.09 13.48 12.79
N GLU A 185 -9.28 12.28 13.34
CA GLU A 185 -8.20 11.33 13.57
C GLU A 185 -7.56 10.88 12.26
N ILE A 186 -8.36 10.73 11.19
CA ILE A 186 -7.87 10.53 9.83
C ILE A 186 -6.83 11.61 9.47
N PHE A 187 -7.17 12.88 9.62
CA PHE A 187 -6.23 13.99 9.33
C PHE A 187 -5.02 14.01 10.28
N ALA A 188 -5.23 13.64 11.54
CA ALA A 188 -4.17 13.62 12.54
C ALA A 188 -3.06 12.62 12.21
N ARG A 189 -3.39 11.49 11.54
CA ARG A 189 -2.39 10.50 11.07
C ARG A 189 -1.45 11.08 10.01
N TYR A 190 -1.90 12.07 9.26
CA TYR A 190 -1.10 12.84 8.30
C TYR A 190 -0.47 14.10 8.92
N SER A 191 -0.38 14.16 10.25
CA SER A 191 0.25 15.27 10.97
C SER A 191 -0.39 16.64 10.71
N TYR A 192 -1.66 16.66 10.32
CA TYR A 192 -2.41 17.87 10.00
C TYR A 192 -2.55 18.83 11.19
N LYS A 193 -2.18 20.09 11.01
CA LYS A 193 -2.27 21.15 12.02
C LYS A 193 -3.72 21.60 12.22
N PHE A 194 -4.33 21.16 13.32
CA PHE A 194 -5.63 21.70 13.73
C PHE A 194 -5.55 23.16 14.19
N LYS A 195 -6.70 23.84 14.16
CA LYS A 195 -6.84 25.23 14.64
C LYS A 195 -6.35 25.35 16.09
N LEU A 196 -5.30 26.15 16.29
CA LEU A 196 -4.66 26.37 17.59
C LEU A 196 -5.68 26.71 18.69
N GLY A 197 -5.63 25.97 19.79
CA GLY A 197 -6.52 26.15 20.95
C GLY A 197 -7.94 25.61 20.75
N GLY A 198 -8.27 25.10 19.55
CA GLY A 198 -9.52 24.42 19.27
C GLY A 198 -9.62 23.05 19.95
N GLU A 199 -10.82 22.48 19.95
CA GLU A 199 -11.11 21.19 20.58
C GLU A 199 -10.23 20.05 20.03
N MET A 200 -10.09 19.95 18.70
CA MET A 200 -9.28 18.89 18.08
C MET A 200 -7.79 19.11 18.27
N ASP A 201 -7.33 20.38 18.27
CA ASP A 201 -5.93 20.69 18.59
C ASP A 201 -5.57 20.22 20.01
N LYS A 202 -6.43 20.50 21.00
CA LYS A 202 -6.23 20.04 22.38
C LYS A 202 -6.32 18.52 22.51
N TYR A 203 -7.28 17.90 21.84
CA TYR A 203 -7.48 16.45 21.88
C TYR A 203 -6.29 15.69 21.29
N PHE A 204 -5.82 16.07 20.09
CA PHE A 204 -4.75 15.35 19.42
C PHE A 204 -3.37 15.67 20.02
N LYS A 205 -3.14 16.90 20.52
CA LYS A 205 -1.90 17.20 21.28
C LYS A 205 -1.75 16.40 22.57
N SER A 206 -2.83 15.78 23.08
CA SER A 206 -2.74 14.86 24.22
C SER A 206 -2.49 13.40 23.80
N GLN A 207 -2.32 13.11 22.50
CA GLN A 207 -2.02 11.78 22.00
C GLN A 207 -0.52 11.68 21.69
N ASP A 208 0.16 10.67 22.23
CA ASP A 208 1.62 10.54 22.13
C ASP A 208 2.11 10.34 20.69
N TRP A 209 1.26 9.78 19.82
CA TRP A 209 1.58 9.51 18.42
C TRP A 209 1.37 10.72 17.48
N TYR A 210 0.70 11.78 17.94
CA TYR A 210 0.33 12.90 17.08
C TYR A 210 1.38 14.02 17.11
N LEU A 211 1.83 14.42 15.93
CA LEU A 211 2.76 15.53 15.75
C LEU A 211 2.22 16.51 14.70
N PRO A 212 1.90 17.77 15.05
CA PRO A 212 1.32 18.75 14.14
C PRO A 212 2.40 19.48 13.31
N TYR A 213 2.66 19.04 12.08
CA TYR A 213 3.63 19.70 11.19
C TYR A 213 3.12 19.97 9.76
N SER A 214 2.05 19.31 9.31
CA SER A 214 1.52 19.47 7.94
C SER A 214 0.32 20.42 7.87
N ASP A 215 0.21 21.19 6.79
CA ASP A 215 -0.99 21.98 6.45
C ASP A 215 -1.97 21.23 5.54
N SER A 216 -1.60 20.03 5.08
CA SER A 216 -2.41 19.21 4.16
C SER A 216 -2.37 17.74 4.55
N ALA A 217 -3.30 16.95 4.02
CA ALA A 217 -3.33 15.51 4.21
C ALA A 217 -3.61 14.86 2.87
N ASN A 218 -2.72 13.97 2.41
CA ASN A 218 -2.91 13.24 1.16
C ASN A 218 -3.77 12.00 1.41
N LEU A 219 -5.04 12.23 1.68
CA LEU A 219 -5.99 11.19 2.08
C LEU A 219 -6.20 10.15 0.97
N THR A 220 -6.33 8.89 1.38
CA THR A 220 -6.71 7.80 0.47
C THR A 220 -8.17 7.94 0.02
N GLU A 221 -8.54 7.28 -1.08
CA GLU A 221 -9.94 7.24 -1.51
C GLU A 221 -10.86 6.63 -0.43
N LEU A 222 -10.39 5.60 0.27
CA LEU A 222 -11.08 4.97 1.39
C LEU A 222 -11.43 6.00 2.49
N GLU A 223 -10.44 6.78 2.91
CA GLU A 223 -10.61 7.79 3.95
C GLU A 223 -11.57 8.91 3.51
N ILE A 224 -11.49 9.34 2.25
CA ILE A 224 -12.41 10.32 1.68
C ILE A 224 -13.85 9.81 1.74
N ARG A 225 -14.09 8.55 1.34
CA ARG A 225 -15.42 7.90 1.41
C ARG A 225 -15.90 7.81 2.86
N ASN A 226 -15.03 7.40 3.79
CA ASN A 226 -15.33 7.31 5.21
C ASN A 226 -15.64 8.67 5.84
N ILE A 227 -14.91 9.72 5.51
CA ILE A 227 -15.20 11.10 5.97
C ILE A 227 -16.60 11.53 5.52
N ALA A 228 -17.02 11.20 4.29
CA ALA A 228 -18.35 11.53 3.80
C ALA A 228 -19.44 10.82 4.63
N LEU A 229 -19.26 9.54 4.93
CA LEU A 229 -20.18 8.77 5.78
C LEU A 229 -20.24 9.32 7.21
N ILE A 230 -19.09 9.62 7.81
CA ILE A 230 -19.01 10.21 9.15
C ILE A 230 -19.74 11.55 9.20
N LYS A 231 -19.51 12.43 8.20
CA LYS A 231 -20.21 13.73 8.12
C LYS A 231 -21.73 13.57 7.96
N LYS A 232 -22.18 12.58 7.18
CA LYS A 232 -23.61 12.25 7.07
C LYS A 232 -24.19 11.83 8.42
N ALA A 233 -23.48 10.99 9.18
CA ALA A 233 -23.89 10.57 10.52
C ALA A 233 -23.90 11.74 11.53
N GLU A 234 -22.93 12.66 11.45
CA GLU A 234 -22.91 13.87 12.28
C GLU A 234 -24.11 14.77 12.02
N SER A 235 -24.50 14.95 10.75
CA SER A 235 -25.67 15.75 10.37
C SER A 235 -26.95 15.16 10.94
N LYS A 236 -27.18 13.84 10.78
CA LYS A 236 -28.35 13.15 11.33
C LYS A 236 -28.51 13.29 12.85
N LYS A 237 -27.41 13.45 13.59
CA LYS A 237 -27.42 13.59 15.07
C LYS A 237 -27.56 15.04 15.56
N LYS A 238 -27.46 16.03 14.67
CA LYS A 238 -27.66 17.45 14.98
C LYS A 238 -29.10 17.90 14.76
N GLU A 239 -29.86 17.14 13.98
CA GLU A 239 -31.31 17.25 13.81
C GLU A 239 -32.04 16.78 15.08
#